data_AF-A0A416D4R4-F1
#
_entry.id   AF-A0A416D4R4-F1
#
_cell.length_a   1.000
_cell.length_b   1.000
_cell.length_c   1.000
_cell.angle_alpha   90.00
_cell.angle_beta   90.00
_cell.angle_gamma   90.00
#
_symmetry.space_group_name_H-M   'P 1'
#
loop_
_entity.id
_entity.type
_entity.pdbx_description
1 polymer ?
#
loop_
_entity_poly.entity_id
_entity_poly.type
_entity_poly.pdbx_seq_one_letter_code
_entity_poly.pdbx_strand_id
1 'polypeptide(L)' 'MKLNSEEIKNLILSLVQDVVFEYDNKTCCINPWSRTKFEVGYNDIVKIYSDIDDLMNDTIFNGRSLSDIADEIEIE' A
#
# COMPACT_ATOMS: atom_id res chain seq x y z
N MET A 1 -5.85 12.01 3.59
CA MET A 1 -5.59 12.03 5.06
C MET A 1 -4.27 11.34 5.33
N LYS A 2 -3.45 11.88 6.24
CA LYS A 2 -2.21 11.24 6.67
C LYS A 2 -2.50 10.19 7.74
N LEU A 3 -1.97 8.99 7.54
CA LEU A 3 -2.18 7.82 8.39
C LEU A 3 -0.82 7.24 8.76
N ASN A 4 -0.69 6.70 9.97
CA ASN A 4 0.48 5.92 10.33
C ASN A 4 0.40 4.50 9.71
N SER A 5 1.51 3.75 9.77
CA SER A 5 1.61 2.41 9.18
C SER A 5 0.49 1.45 9.62
N GLU A 6 0.11 1.46 10.89
CA GLU A 6 -0.92 0.56 11.43
C GLU A 6 -2.32 0.98 10.95
N GLU A 7 -2.58 2.29 10.84
CA GLU A 7 -3.84 2.79 10.29
C GLU A 7 -3.98 2.47 8.81
N ILE A 8 -2.90 2.58 8.01
CA ILE A 8 -2.89 2.16 6.60
C ILE A 8 -3.14 0.67 6.48
N LYS A 9 -2.45 -0.16 7.28
CA LYS A 9 -2.68 -1.61 7.32
C LYS A 9 -4.14 -1.94 7.61
N ASN A 10 -4.73 -1.29 8.61
CA ASN A 10 -6.14 -1.50 8.97
C ASN A 10 -7.11 -1.00 7.90
N LEU A 11 -6.78 0.08 7.21
CA LEU A 11 -7.55 0.58 6.07
C LEU A 11 -7.56 -0.44 4.93
N ILE A 12 -6.40 -0.98 4.53
CA ILE A 12 -6.29 -2.02 3.50
C ILE A 12 -7.12 -3.26 3.90
N LEU A 13 -7.03 -3.68 5.17
CA LEU A 13 -7.78 -4.83 5.69
C LEU A 13 -9.29 -4.59 5.87
N SER A 14 -9.76 -3.34 5.80
CA SER A 14 -11.18 -3.02 5.88
C SER A 14 -11.95 -3.36 4.59
N LEU A 15 -11.24 -3.57 3.47
CA LEU A 15 -11.77 -4.02 2.18
C LEU A 15 -12.85 -3.13 1.53
N VAL A 16 -12.97 -1.85 1.92
CA VAL A 16 -14.07 -1.00 1.44
C VAL A 16 -13.81 -0.33 0.08
N GLN A 17 -12.55 -0.13 -0.30
CA GLN A 17 -12.14 0.52 -1.56
C GLN A 17 -10.65 0.33 -1.84
N ASP A 18 -10.23 0.69 -3.05
CA ASP A 18 -8.81 0.85 -3.39
C ASP A 18 -8.18 1.93 -2.50
N VAL A 19 -6.93 1.69 -2.07
CA VAL A 19 -6.13 2.68 -1.35
C VAL A 19 -5.19 3.33 -2.36
N VAL A 20 -5.42 4.60 -2.64
CA VAL A 20 -4.68 5.40 -3.63
C VAL A 20 -3.89 6.49 -2.91
N PHE A 21 -2.64 6.69 -3.33
CA PHE A 21 -1.77 7.75 -2.82
C PHE A 21 -0.68 8.08 -3.84
N GLU A 22 -0.05 9.24 -3.69
CA GLU A 22 1.15 9.61 -4.45
C GLU A 22 2.42 9.38 -3.63
N TYR A 23 3.44 8.80 -4.26
CA TYR A 23 4.79 8.69 -3.70
C TYR A 23 5.83 8.88 -4.80
N ASP A 24 6.81 9.76 -4.59
CA ASP A 24 7.84 10.11 -5.57
C ASP A 24 7.29 10.53 -6.96
N ASN A 25 6.25 11.37 -6.95
CA ASN A 25 5.51 11.79 -8.15
C ASN A 25 4.91 10.62 -8.97
N LYS A 26 4.65 9.48 -8.32
CA LYS A 26 3.98 8.31 -8.90
C LYS A 26 2.66 8.05 -8.17
N THR A 27 1.61 7.84 -8.93
CA THR A 27 0.35 7.30 -8.38
C THR A 27 0.56 5.83 -8.01
N CYS A 28 0.24 5.50 -6.78
CA CYS A 28 0.26 4.16 -6.22
C CYS A 28 -1.18 3.71 -6.00
N CYS A 29 -1.45 2.42 -6.21
CA CYS A 29 -2.75 1.83 -5.92
C CYS A 29 -2.56 0.49 -5.23
N ILE A 30 -3.31 0.29 -4.14
CA ILE A 30 -3.43 -0.99 -3.46
C ILE A 30 -4.88 -1.43 -3.56
N ASN A 31 -5.13 -2.51 -4.28
CA ASN A 31 -6.45 -3.14 -4.39
C ASN A 31 -6.51 -4.38 -3.49
N PRO A 32 -7.27 -4.32 -2.38
CA PRO A 32 -7.46 -5.46 -1.51
C PRO A 32 -8.63 -6.34 -2.00
N TRP A 33 -8.33 -7.38 -2.78
CA TRP A 33 -9.34 -8.33 -3.28
C TRP A 33 -9.95 -9.20 -2.17
N SER A 34 -9.14 -9.57 -1.19
CA SER A 34 -9.55 -10.34 -0.01
C SER A 34 -8.53 -10.16 1.12
N ARG A 35 -8.78 -10.76 2.29
CA ARG A 35 -7.82 -10.78 3.41
C ARG A 35 -6.51 -11.50 3.11
N THR A 36 -6.43 -12.22 1.99
CA THR A 36 -5.26 -13.01 1.57
C THR A 36 -4.92 -12.81 0.10
N LYS A 37 -5.36 -11.70 -0.51
CA LYS A 37 -5.01 -11.32 -1.88
C LYS A 37 -5.05 -9.82 -2.03
N PHE A 38 -3.87 -9.23 -2.23
CA PHE A 38 -3.66 -7.79 -2.38
C PHE A 38 -2.88 -7.56 -3.67
N GLU A 39 -3.34 -6.64 -4.51
CA GLU A 39 -2.60 -6.20 -5.70
C GLU A 39 -2.05 -4.79 -5.43
N VAL A 40 -0.76 -4.59 -5.71
CA VAL A 40 -0.09 -3.31 -5.57
C VAL A 40 0.46 -2.89 -6.91
N GLY A 41 0.10 -1.69 -7.34
CA GLY A 41 0.67 -0.99 -8.49
C GLY A 41 1.63 0.11 -8.03
N TYR A 42 2.85 0.08 -8.55
CA TYR A 42 3.84 1.16 -8.41
C TYR A 42 4.68 1.27 -9.68
N ASN A 43 4.58 2.41 -10.39
CA ASN A 43 5.19 2.61 -11.71
C ASN A 43 4.74 1.50 -12.71
N ASP A 44 5.68 0.78 -13.32
CA ASP A 44 5.40 -0.33 -14.25
C ASP A 44 5.34 -1.70 -13.54
N ILE A 45 5.35 -1.71 -12.19
CA ILE A 45 5.31 -2.92 -11.37
C ILE A 45 3.87 -3.17 -10.92
N VAL A 46 3.40 -4.38 -11.18
CA VAL A 46 2.21 -4.95 -10.55
C VAL A 46 2.66 -6.17 -9.77
N LYS A 47 2.36 -6.20 -8.46
CA LYS A 47 2.71 -7.31 -7.59
C LYS A 47 1.51 -7.76 -6.78
N ILE A 48 1.38 -9.08 -6.61
CA ILE A 48 0.32 -9.70 -5.83
C ILE A 48 0.93 -10.28 -4.55
N TYR A 49 0.30 -9.99 -3.42
CA TYR A 49 0.65 -10.51 -2.11
C TYR A 49 -0.49 -11.36 -1.55
N SER A 50 -0.14 -12.42 -0.81
CA SER A 50 -1.11 -13.25 -0.09
C SER A 50 -1.19 -12.95 1.41
N ASP A 51 -0.27 -12.13 1.91
CA ASP A 51 -0.16 -11.73 3.31
C ASP A 51 0.03 -10.21 3.40
N ILE A 52 -0.58 -9.59 4.40
CA ILE A 52 -0.54 -8.14 4.57
C ILE A 52 0.82 -7.66 5.10
N ASP A 53 1.50 -8.44 5.94
CA ASP A 53 2.82 -8.08 6.46
C ASP A 53 3.88 -8.16 5.36
N ASP A 54 3.74 -9.10 4.42
CA ASP A 54 4.57 -9.13 3.21
C ASP A 54 4.39 -7.84 2.38
N LEU A 55 3.15 -7.40 2.15
CA LEU A 55 2.87 -6.14 1.45
C LEU A 55 3.46 -4.94 2.18
N MET A 56 3.22 -4.85 3.49
CA MET A 56 3.62 -3.70 4.30
C MET A 56 5.15 -3.54 4.37
N ASN A 57 5.90 -4.64 4.33
CA ASN A 57 7.35 -4.65 4.52
C ASN A 57 8.16 -4.87 3.22
N ASP A 58 7.53 -5.15 2.09
CA ASP A 58 8.23 -5.22 0.80
C ASP A 58 8.78 -3.85 0.40
N THR A 59 10.00 -3.81 -0.12
CA THR A 59 10.71 -2.59 -0.50
C THR A 59 10.41 -2.12 -1.93
N ILE A 60 9.19 -2.39 -2.41
CA ILE A 60 8.72 -2.10 -3.77
C ILE A 60 8.74 -0.60 -4.12
N PHE A 61 8.65 0.29 -3.12
CA PHE A 61 8.61 1.74 -3.31
C PHE A 61 10.03 2.32 -3.29
N ASN A 62 10.76 2.19 -4.41
CA ASN A 62 12.14 2.68 -4.56
C ASN A 62 13.10 2.21 -3.45
N GLY A 63 12.97 0.96 -3.01
CA GLY A 63 13.82 0.39 -1.96
C GLY A 63 13.33 0.67 -0.53
N ARG A 64 12.16 1.29 -0.38
CA ARG A 64 11.47 1.49 0.91
C ARG A 64 10.15 0.74 0.94
N SER A 65 9.73 0.39 2.14
CA SER A 65 8.45 -0.30 2.38
C SER A 65 7.29 0.66 2.60
N LEU A 66 6.06 0.16 2.50
CA LEU A 66 4.88 0.97 2.83
C LEU A 66 4.91 1.43 4.30
N SER A 67 5.39 0.56 5.20
CA SER A 67 5.63 0.90 6.60
C SER A 67 6.61 2.06 6.76
N ASP A 68 7.68 2.10 5.95
CA ASP A 68 8.68 3.17 6.03
C ASP A 68 8.15 4.52 5.53
N ILE A 69 7.24 4.53 4.56
CA ILE A 69 6.74 5.75 3.90
C ILE A 69 5.38 6.21 4.40
N ALA A 70 4.76 5.49 5.34
CA ALA A 70 3.42 5.79 5.85
C ALA A 70 3.28 7.24 6.33
N ASP A 71 4.29 7.73 7.06
CA ASP A 71 4.34 9.11 7.55
C ASP A 71 4.79 10.13 6.47
N GLU A 72 4.85 9.78 5.20
CA GLU A 72 5.21 10.66 4.08
C GLU A 72 4.09 10.80 3.05
N ILE A 73 3.13 9.87 3.06
CA ILE A 73 2.06 9.79 2.06
C ILE A 73 0.73 10.27 2.62
N GLU A 74 -0.13 10.77 1.74
CA GLU A 74 -1.53 11.05 2.04
C GLU A 74 -2.41 10.13 1.21
N ILE A 75 -3.32 9.43 1.88
CA ILE A 75 -4.33 8.61 1.22
C ILE A 75 -5.44 9.52 0.68
N GLU A 76 -5.83 9.31 -0.58
CA GLU A 76 -6.91 10.02 -1.28
C GLU A 76 -8.31 9.59 -0.85
#